data_AF-A0A2H0XXB3-F1
#
_entry.id   AF-A0A2H0XXB3-F1
#
_cell.length_a   1.000
_cell.length_b   1.000
_cell.length_c   1.000
_cell.angle_alpha   90.00
_cell.angle_beta   90.00
_cell.angle_gamma   90.00
#
_symmetry.space_group_name_H-M   'P 1'
#
loop_
_entity.id
_entity.type
_entity.pdbx_description
1 polymer ?
#
loop_
_entity_poly.entity_id
_entity_poly.type
_entity_poly.pdbx_seq_one_letter_code
_entity_poly.pdbx_strand_id
1 'polypeptide(L)'
;MNRIVRISILLLSLGLFCSSFAQRNNQEFRATWVITREMISGSNTVEQNKTLARSILDNHQEGNLNAVLWHGRQSGTAYYTSSYEPWGYYAGGNYPGFDPLAYA
;
A
#
# COMPACT_ATOMS: atom_id res chain seq x y z
N MET A 1 49.51 3.12 -26.57
CA MET A 1 48.88 2.79 -25.27
C MET A 1 49.10 1.31 -24.98
N ASN A 2 49.69 0.98 -23.82
CA ASN A 2 50.10 -0.39 -23.47
C ASN A 2 48.88 -1.33 -23.33
N ARG A 3 49.07 -2.61 -23.65
CA ARG A 3 48.01 -3.65 -23.57
C ARG A 3 47.36 -3.72 -22.18
N ILE A 4 48.15 -3.55 -21.13
CA ILE A 4 47.69 -3.49 -19.73
C ILE A 4 46.72 -2.31 -19.53
N VAL A 5 47.09 -1.12 -20.01
CA VAL A 5 46.25 0.10 -19.89
C VAL A 5 44.91 -0.08 -20.59
N ARG A 6 44.89 -0.73 -21.77
CA ARG A 6 43.63 -1.02 -22.49
C ARG A 6 42.71 -1.97 -21.70
N ILE A 7 43.28 -3.02 -21.10
CA ILE A 7 42.52 -3.98 -20.28
C ILE A 7 41.98 -3.30 -19.02
N SER A 8 42.78 -2.46 -18.35
CA SER A 8 42.35 -1.70 -17.17
C SER A 8 41.19 -0.75 -17.48
N ILE A 9 41.24 -0.03 -18.61
CA ILE A 9 40.14 0.85 -19.04
C ILE A 9 38.86 0.04 -19.32
N LEU A 10 38.99 -1.13 -19.95
CA LEU A 10 37.86 -1.98 -20.30
C LEU A 10 37.20 -2.62 -19.06
N LEU A 11 37.99 -2.98 -18.05
CA LEU A 11 37.47 -3.46 -16.77
C LEU A 11 36.79 -2.34 -15.98
N LEU A 12 37.35 -1.13 -15.99
CA LEU A 12 36.76 0.02 -15.31
C LEU A 12 35.43 0.44 -15.95
N SER A 13 35.36 0.47 -17.28
CA SER A 13 34.13 0.80 -18.00
C SER A 13 33.05 -0.27 -17.82
N LEU A 14 33.42 -1.56 -17.78
CA LEU A 14 32.49 -2.65 -17.48
C LEU A 14 31.95 -2.56 -16.05
N GLY A 15 32.80 -2.24 -15.07
CA GLY A 15 32.39 -2.07 -13.67
C GLY A 15 31.38 -0.93 -13.48
N LEU A 16 31.62 0.22 -14.10
CA LEU A 16 30.71 1.37 -14.06
C LEU A 16 29.35 1.05 -14.74
N PHE A 17 29.37 0.27 -15.82
CA PHE A 17 28.15 -0.16 -16.50
C PHE A 17 27.30 -1.09 -15.61
N CYS A 18 27.90 -2.07 -14.93
CA CYS A 18 27.19 -2.98 -14.04
C CYS A 18 26.52 -2.28 -12.84
N SER A 19 27.19 -1.30 -12.21
CA SER A 19 26.62 -0.54 -11.09
C SER A 19 25.33 0.21 -11.47
N SER A 20 25.18 0.58 -12.74
CA SER A 20 24.01 1.30 -13.27
C SER A 20 22.74 0.43 -13.36
N PHE A 21 22.87 -0.89 -13.23
CA PHE A 21 21.75 -1.84 -13.21
C PHE A 21 21.40 -2.32 -11.81
N ALA A 22 22.28 -2.13 -10.82
CA ALA A 22 22.11 -2.68 -9.47
C ALA A 22 20.98 -2.00 -8.65
N GLN A 23 20.58 -0.77 -8.99
CA GLN A 23 19.60 0.01 -8.20
C GLN A 23 18.31 0.40 -8.94
N ARG A 24 17.99 -0.23 -10.08
CA ARG A 24 16.91 0.29 -10.94
C ARG A 24 15.48 0.14 -10.40
N ASN A 25 15.23 -0.60 -9.32
CA ASN A 25 13.84 -0.89 -8.93
C ASN A 25 13.54 -1.00 -7.42
N ASN A 26 14.42 -0.48 -6.56
CA ASN A 26 14.13 -0.41 -5.12
C ASN A 26 13.62 0.99 -4.77
N GLN A 27 12.33 1.24 -5.02
CA GLN A 27 11.66 2.45 -4.56
C GLN A 27 11.49 2.38 -3.04
N GLU A 28 11.80 3.46 -2.33
CA GLU A 28 11.55 3.56 -0.89
C GLU A 28 10.07 3.28 -0.58
N PHE A 29 9.79 2.32 0.30
CA PHE A 29 8.43 2.00 0.73
C PHE A 29 7.99 3.00 1.82
N ARG A 30 6.97 3.81 1.52
CA ARG A 30 6.44 4.84 2.41
C ARG A 30 4.96 4.57 2.64
N ALA A 31 4.63 4.01 3.80
CA ALA A 31 3.28 3.63 4.14
C ALA A 31 2.99 3.84 5.63
N THR A 32 1.69 3.94 5.95
CA THR A 32 1.20 3.81 7.33
C THR A 32 0.16 2.71 7.42
N TRP A 33 -0.10 2.26 8.64
CA TRP A 33 -1.11 1.24 8.93
C TRP A 33 -2.44 1.90 9.27
N VAL A 34 -3.45 1.64 8.45
CA VAL A 34 -4.83 2.10 8.67
C VAL A 34 -5.59 0.99 9.37
N ILE A 35 -5.85 1.18 10.66
CA ILE A 35 -6.63 0.24 11.45
C ILE A 35 -8.12 0.39 11.13
N THR A 36 -8.85 -0.70 11.30
CA THR A 36 -10.23 -0.81 10.87
C THR A 36 -11.20 0.20 11.49
N ARG A 37 -10.94 0.64 12.73
CA ARG A 37 -11.78 1.66 13.40
C ARG A 37 -11.75 2.99 12.64
N GLU A 38 -10.64 3.32 11.99
CA GLU A 38 -10.47 4.59 11.27
C GLU A 38 -11.13 4.56 9.89
N MET A 39 -11.34 3.38 9.30
CA MET A 39 -11.86 3.27 7.93
C MET A 39 -13.38 3.07 7.84
N ILE A 40 -14.04 2.64 8.92
CA ILE A 40 -15.48 2.34 8.90
C ILE A 40 -16.13 2.48 10.27
N SER A 41 -17.35 3.02 10.27
CA SER A 41 -18.27 2.94 11.40
C SER A 41 -19.65 2.43 10.95
N GLY A 42 -20.24 1.54 11.76
CA GLY A 42 -21.63 1.08 11.58
C GLY A 42 -22.68 2.16 11.85
N SER A 43 -22.30 3.29 12.46
CA SER A 43 -23.19 4.44 12.65
C SER A 43 -23.18 5.42 11.47
N ASN A 44 -22.25 5.26 10.53
CA ASN A 44 -22.12 6.12 9.36
C ASN A 44 -23.02 5.64 8.22
N THR A 45 -23.45 6.56 7.38
CA THR A 45 -24.00 6.23 6.07
C THR A 45 -22.91 5.66 5.15
N VAL A 46 -23.32 4.97 4.07
CA VAL A 46 -22.40 4.49 3.03
C VAL A 46 -21.50 5.62 2.52
N GLU A 47 -22.08 6.78 2.21
CA GLU A 47 -21.34 7.92 1.65
C GLU A 47 -20.39 8.56 2.68
N GLN A 48 -20.74 8.57 3.96
CA GLN A 48 -19.82 8.99 5.02
C GLN A 48 -18.61 8.06 5.11
N ASN A 49 -18.81 6.74 5.07
CA ASN A 49 -17.70 5.77 5.11
C ASN A 49 -16.83 5.84 3.85
N LYS A 50 -17.42 6.07 2.67
CA LYS A 50 -16.66 6.32 1.43
C LYS A 50 -15.85 7.61 1.49
N THR A 51 -16.43 8.67 2.04
CA THR A 51 -15.74 9.96 2.22
C THR A 51 -14.57 9.82 3.18
N LEU A 52 -14.76 9.08 4.28
CA LEU A 52 -13.71 8.75 5.23
C LEU A 52 -12.56 7.98 4.57
N ALA A 53 -12.86 6.92 3.81
CA ALA A 53 -11.86 6.16 3.07
C ALA A 53 -11.07 7.04 2.09
N ARG A 54 -11.74 7.92 1.34
CA ARG A 54 -11.06 8.85 0.42
C ARG A 54 -10.16 9.84 1.17
N SER A 55 -10.65 10.44 2.25
CA SER A 55 -9.83 11.34 3.07
C SER A 55 -8.56 10.67 3.58
N ILE A 56 -8.63 9.40 3.99
CA ILE A 56 -7.45 8.64 4.43
C ILE A 56 -6.44 8.51 3.27
N LEU A 57 -6.90 8.12 2.09
CA LEU A 57 -6.04 7.94 0.91
C LEU A 57 -5.45 9.26 0.40
N ASP A 58 -6.24 10.32 0.39
CA ASP A 58 -5.81 11.67 0.02
C ASP A 58 -4.72 12.18 0.97
N ASN A 59 -4.88 11.96 2.28
CA ASN A 59 -3.86 12.30 3.29
C ASN A 59 -2.56 11.50 3.07
N HIS A 60 -2.65 10.24 2.63
CA HIS A 60 -1.45 9.47 2.29
C HIS A 60 -0.73 10.07 1.09
N GLN A 61 -1.48 10.45 0.06
CA GLN A 61 -0.92 11.09 -1.12
C GLN A 61 -0.30 12.47 -0.78
N GLU A 62 -0.98 13.29 0.01
CA GLU A 62 -0.47 14.58 0.50
C GLU A 62 0.81 14.41 1.34
N GLY A 63 0.87 13.35 2.15
CA GLY A 63 2.05 12.95 2.93
C GLY A 63 3.19 12.33 2.11
N ASN A 64 3.11 12.31 0.77
CA ASN A 64 4.07 11.67 -0.12
C ASN A 64 4.28 10.17 0.17
N LEU A 65 3.27 9.48 0.70
CA LEU A 65 3.26 8.03 0.86
C LEU A 65 2.95 7.37 -0.49
N ASN A 66 3.47 6.16 -0.72
CA ASN A 66 3.27 5.41 -1.96
C ASN A 66 2.50 4.10 -1.77
N ALA A 67 2.15 3.77 -0.53
CA ALA A 67 1.35 2.60 -0.18
C ALA A 67 0.56 2.83 1.10
N VAL A 68 -0.46 1.99 1.31
CA VAL A 68 -1.29 1.95 2.52
C VAL A 68 -1.39 0.51 2.99
N LEU A 69 -1.15 0.26 4.28
CA LEU A 69 -1.40 -1.04 4.90
C LEU A 69 -2.84 -1.05 5.45
N TRP A 70 -3.78 -1.58 4.65
CA TRP A 70 -5.21 -1.53 4.92
C TRP A 70 -5.71 -2.76 5.71
N HIS A 71 -6.24 -2.55 6.91
CA HIS A 71 -6.61 -3.64 7.82
C HIS A 71 -8.00 -4.25 7.50
N GLY A 72 -8.10 -5.00 6.41
CA GLY A 72 -9.35 -5.58 5.90
C GLY A 72 -9.91 -6.78 6.68
N ARG A 73 -9.15 -7.38 7.59
CA ARG A 73 -9.57 -8.52 8.43
C ARG A 73 -8.98 -8.37 9.82
N GLN A 74 -9.81 -8.47 10.86
CA GLN A 74 -9.33 -8.52 12.26
C GLN A 74 -10.26 -9.39 13.11
N SER A 75 -9.71 -10.03 14.13
CA SER A 75 -10.48 -10.72 15.18
C SER A 75 -11.58 -11.68 14.66
N GLY A 76 -11.30 -12.45 13.60
CA GLY A 76 -12.29 -13.37 13.01
C GLY A 76 -13.46 -12.67 12.31
N THR A 77 -13.22 -11.47 11.79
CA THR A 77 -14.22 -10.69 11.05
C THR A 77 -13.60 -10.03 9.82
N ALA A 78 -14.42 -9.80 8.81
CA ALA A 78 -14.02 -9.18 7.55
C ALA A 78 -14.65 -7.78 7.38
N TYR A 79 -13.94 -6.97 6.61
CA TYR A 79 -14.34 -5.62 6.18
C TYR A 79 -14.29 -5.53 4.65
N TYR A 80 -14.73 -6.61 4.05
CA TYR A 80 -14.91 -6.87 2.62
C TYR A 80 -15.92 -8.02 2.50
N THR A 81 -16.45 -8.22 1.30
CA THR A 81 -17.41 -9.29 1.03
C THR A 81 -16.71 -10.65 1.12
N SER A 82 -16.97 -11.40 2.20
CA SER A 82 -16.35 -12.70 2.47
C SER A 82 -17.39 -13.81 2.52
N SER A 83 -17.06 -14.97 1.95
CA SER A 83 -17.84 -16.21 2.09
C SER A 83 -17.45 -17.02 3.34
N TYR A 84 -16.38 -16.63 4.04
CA TYR A 84 -15.81 -17.39 5.16
C TYR A 84 -16.01 -16.73 6.51
N GLU A 85 -16.11 -15.40 6.54
CA GLU A 85 -15.96 -14.61 7.76
C GLU A 85 -17.12 -13.61 7.88
N PRO A 86 -17.67 -13.41 9.09
CA PRO A 86 -18.73 -12.45 9.31
C PRO A 86 -18.24 -11.00 9.21
N TRP A 87 -19.17 -10.07 9.02
CA TRP A 87 -18.88 -8.64 9.10
C TRP A 87 -18.48 -8.24 10.52
N GLY A 88 -17.45 -7.40 10.63
CA GLY A 88 -16.92 -6.99 11.92
C GLY A 88 -17.75 -5.95 12.66
N TYR A 89 -17.55 -5.86 13.97
CA TYR A 89 -18.34 -4.99 14.84
C TYR A 89 -18.19 -3.49 14.51
N TYR A 90 -17.04 -3.05 13.98
CA TYR A 90 -16.89 -1.68 13.48
C TYR A 90 -17.77 -1.37 12.26
N ALA A 91 -18.18 -2.36 11.48
CA ALA A 91 -19.17 -2.20 10.42
C ALA A 91 -20.62 -2.35 10.93
N GLY A 92 -20.82 -2.53 12.24
CA GLY A 92 -22.13 -2.84 12.84
C GLY A 92 -22.51 -4.32 12.76
N GLY A 93 -21.56 -5.21 12.45
CA GLY A 93 -21.78 -6.67 12.40
C GLY A 93 -22.59 -7.15 11.19
N ASN A 94 -22.90 -6.27 10.24
CA ASN A 94 -23.69 -6.57 9.05
C ASN A 94 -23.07 -5.90 7.81
N TYR A 95 -23.59 -6.23 6.63
CA TYR A 95 -23.17 -5.59 5.39
C TYR A 95 -23.43 -4.07 5.46
N PRO A 96 -22.40 -3.21 5.34
CA PRO A 96 -22.55 -1.77 5.52
C PRO A 96 -23.14 -1.07 4.28
N GLY A 97 -23.62 -1.82 3.29
CA GLY A 97 -24.16 -1.30 2.02
C GLY A 97 -23.13 -1.15 0.90
N PHE A 98 -21.85 -1.43 1.16
CA PHE A 98 -20.77 -1.45 0.17
C PHE A 98 -19.61 -2.35 0.64
N ASP A 99 -18.66 -2.64 -0.25
CA ASP A 99 -17.40 -3.32 0.10
C ASP A 99 -16.30 -2.29 0.40
N PRO A 100 -15.86 -2.13 1.66
CA PRO A 100 -14.86 -1.11 2.02
C PRO A 100 -13.49 -1.35 1.41
N LEU A 101 -13.06 -2.61 1.28
CA LEU A 101 -11.76 -2.95 0.72
C LEU A 101 -11.74 -2.77 -0.80
N ALA A 102 -12.82 -3.12 -1.49
CA ALA A 102 -12.92 -2.92 -2.94
C ALA A 102 -13.06 -1.43 -3.30
N TYR A 103 -13.57 -0.61 -2.39
CA TYR A 103 -13.70 0.84 -2.60
C TYR A 103 -12.39 1.60 -2.38
N ALA A 104 -11.57 1.20 -1.41
CA ALA A 104 -10.31 1.86 -1.11
C ALA A 104 -9.40 1.92 -2.36
#